data_AF-A0A952L985-F1
#
_entry.id   AF-A0A952L985-F1
#
_cell.length_a   1.000
_cell.length_b   1.000
_cell.length_c   1.000
_cell.angle_alpha   90.00
_cell.angle_beta   90.00
_cell.angle_gamma   90.00
#
_symmetry.space_group_name_H-M   'P 1'
#
loop_
_entity.id
_entity.type
_entity.pdbx_description
1 polymer ?
#
loop_
_entity_poly.entity_id
_entity_poly.type
_entity_poly.pdbx_seq_one_letter_code
_entity_poly.pdbx_strand_id
1 'polypeptide(L)'
;MTIEGYQFPELVSVADPLDHDATWLRVRGTFGVNGVEWSFVDPCLMTVEAQELLDWLREVAEGGSPEELRFTEPNVAFALDESNPEGAALRLMFSNESAPEETSETPAHIILNMALRDVESAADEWASELRSYPVPRRRFPNGT
;
A
#
# COMPACT_ATOMS: atom_id res chain seq x y z
N MET A 1 5.82 -4.99 -3.16
CA MET A 1 5.66 -4.72 -1.71
C MET A 1 4.95 -5.92 -1.10
N THR A 2 5.23 -6.27 0.15
CA THR A 2 4.64 -7.45 0.82
C THR A 2 4.27 -7.14 2.26
N ILE A 3 3.29 -7.84 2.82
CA ILE A 3 2.86 -7.75 4.22
C ILE A 3 3.63 -8.76 5.06
N GLU A 4 4.42 -8.28 6.03
CA GLU A 4 5.27 -9.11 6.89
C GLU A 4 4.56 -9.58 8.18
N GLY A 5 3.45 -8.94 8.55
CA GLY A 5 2.70 -9.21 9.76
C GLY A 5 2.12 -7.96 10.40
N TYR A 6 1.45 -8.14 11.55
CA TYR A 6 1.04 -7.01 12.39
C TYR A 6 2.24 -6.34 13.08
N GLN A 7 2.15 -5.05 13.38
CA GLN A 7 3.13 -4.33 14.21
C GLN A 7 3.20 -4.92 15.62
N PHE A 8 2.03 -5.24 16.18
CA PHE A 8 1.88 -5.83 17.49
C PHE A 8 1.11 -7.16 17.37
N PRO A 9 1.77 -8.26 17.00
CA PRO A 9 1.09 -9.55 16.76
C PRO A 9 0.44 -10.15 18.03
N GLU A 10 0.89 -9.71 19.21
CA GLU A 10 0.34 -10.12 20.51
C GLU A 10 -0.95 -9.36 20.86
N LEU A 11 -1.23 -8.22 20.19
CA LEU A 11 -2.51 -7.52 20.34
C LEU A 11 -3.56 -8.25 19.50
N VAL A 12 -4.22 -9.22 20.12
CA VAL A 12 -5.27 -9.98 19.44
C VAL A 12 -6.54 -9.11 19.40
N SER A 13 -6.85 -8.53 18.24
CA SER A 13 -8.12 -7.83 17.96
C SER A 13 -9.30 -8.82 17.88
N VAL A 14 -9.57 -9.56 18.96
CA VAL A 14 -10.76 -10.44 19.05
C VAL A 14 -11.96 -9.71 19.63
N ALA A 15 -11.80 -8.54 20.24
CA ALA A 15 -12.83 -7.96 21.09
C ALA A 15 -13.23 -6.51 20.77
N ASP A 16 -12.36 -5.69 20.17
CA ASP A 16 -12.69 -4.28 19.92
C ASP A 16 -12.29 -3.80 18.50
N PRO A 17 -13.27 -3.52 17.61
CA PRO A 17 -13.03 -2.90 16.31
C PRO A 17 -12.42 -1.48 16.38
N LEU A 18 -12.33 -0.90 17.58
CA LEU A 18 -11.73 0.42 17.85
C LEU A 18 -10.28 0.33 18.31
N ASP A 19 -9.71 -0.87 18.47
CA ASP A 19 -8.28 -1.03 18.76
C ASP A 19 -7.47 -0.81 17.47
N HIS A 20 -7.25 0.46 17.14
CA HIS A 20 -6.50 0.90 15.97
C HIS A 20 -5.07 0.33 15.98
N ASP A 21 -4.47 0.19 17.17
CA ASP A 21 -3.10 -0.29 17.35
C ASP A 21 -2.96 -1.75 16.89
N ALA A 22 -4.02 -2.55 17.00
CA ALA A 22 -4.04 -3.95 16.58
C ALA A 22 -4.17 -4.16 15.06
N THR A 23 -4.34 -3.09 14.26
CA THR A 23 -4.58 -3.19 12.82
C THR A 23 -3.41 -2.73 11.95
N TRP A 24 -2.34 -2.21 12.55
CA TRP A 24 -1.14 -1.80 11.84
C TRP A 24 -0.38 -3.00 11.28
N LEU A 25 -0.06 -2.93 9.99
CA LEU A 25 0.67 -3.91 9.22
C LEU A 25 2.08 -3.40 8.94
N ARG A 26 3.06 -4.25 9.22
CA ARG A 26 4.44 -4.05 8.78
C ARG A 26 4.54 -4.42 7.32
N VAL A 27 4.90 -3.46 6.48
CA VAL A 27 5.01 -3.63 5.03
C VAL A 27 6.47 -3.54 4.63
N ARG A 28 6.90 -4.48 3.79
CA ARG A 28 8.20 -4.46 3.14
C ARG A 28 8.13 -3.81 1.77
N GLY A 29 8.95 -2.78 1.59
CA GLY A 29 9.26 -2.20 0.28
C GLY A 29 10.65 -2.60 -0.18
N THR A 30 10.85 -2.84 -1.48
CA THR A 30 12.17 -3.02 -2.08
C THR A 30 12.13 -2.40 -3.46
N PHE A 31 12.98 -1.42 -3.71
CA PHE A 31 12.94 -0.58 -4.90
C PHE A 31 14.36 -0.36 -5.43
N GLY A 32 14.44 -0.22 -6.75
CA GLY A 32 15.67 0.10 -7.46
C GLY A 32 15.37 1.02 -8.63
N VAL A 33 16.02 2.18 -8.69
CA VAL A 33 15.93 3.09 -9.85
C VAL A 33 17.23 3.87 -9.99
N ASN A 34 17.69 4.08 -11.23
CA ASN A 34 18.88 4.86 -11.56
C ASN A 34 20.15 4.48 -10.77
N GLY A 35 20.29 3.21 -10.36
CA GLY A 35 21.44 2.73 -9.58
C GLY A 35 21.31 2.91 -8.07
N VAL A 36 20.22 3.51 -7.58
CA VAL A 36 19.86 3.59 -6.17
C VAL A 36 18.94 2.42 -5.83
N GLU A 37 19.34 1.59 -4.88
CA GLU A 37 18.53 0.51 -4.33
C GLU A 37 18.28 0.76 -2.85
N TRP A 38 17.04 0.57 -2.41
CA TRP A 38 16.70 0.65 -0.99
C TRP A 38 15.55 -0.30 -0.65
N SER A 39 15.44 -0.58 0.63
CA SER A 39 14.34 -1.36 1.19
C SER A 39 13.97 -0.81 2.55
N PHE A 40 12.71 -0.98 2.93
CA PHE A 40 12.22 -0.66 4.26
C PHE A 40 11.33 -1.79 4.76
N VAL A 41 11.16 -1.87 6.08
CA VAL A 41 10.08 -2.64 6.72
C VAL A 41 9.51 -1.80 7.84
N ASP A 42 8.30 -1.30 7.64
CA ASP A 42 7.73 -0.28 8.52
C ASP A 42 6.22 -0.50 8.73
N PRO A 43 5.67 -0.25 9.93
CA PRO A 43 4.23 -0.29 10.16
C PRO A 43 3.54 0.92 9.52
N CYS A 44 3.40 0.90 8.19
CA CYS A 44 2.95 2.07 7.42
C CYS A 44 1.54 1.96 6.84
N LEU A 45 0.82 0.85 7.07
CA LEU A 45 -0.57 0.67 6.64
C LEU A 45 -1.40 0.02 7.74
N MET A 46 -2.62 0.46 7.94
CA MET A 46 -3.65 -0.33 8.64
C MET A 46 -4.27 -1.37 7.70
N THR A 47 -4.94 -2.40 8.23
CA THR A 47 -5.67 -3.39 7.41
C THR A 47 -6.70 -2.74 6.47
N VAL A 48 -7.34 -1.65 6.91
CA VAL A 48 -8.29 -0.88 6.08
C VAL A 48 -7.57 -0.17 4.92
N GLU A 49 -6.42 0.43 5.17
CA GLU A 49 -5.61 1.12 4.16
C GLU A 49 -4.97 0.13 3.17
N ALA A 50 -4.61 -1.07 3.63
CA ALA A 50 -4.17 -2.15 2.76
C ALA A 50 -5.31 -2.62 1.82
N GLN A 51 -6.57 -2.59 2.27
CA GLN A 51 -7.71 -2.84 1.40
C GLN A 51 -7.94 -1.68 0.43
N GLU A 52 -7.77 -0.42 0.85
CA GLU A 52 -7.87 0.73 -0.05
C GLU A 52 -6.79 0.68 -1.15
N LEU A 53 -5.58 0.24 -0.83
CA LEU A 53 -4.54 -0.03 -1.84
C LEU A 53 -4.94 -1.15 -2.81
N LEU A 54 -5.59 -2.21 -2.33
CA LEU A 54 -6.10 -3.27 -3.19
C LEU A 54 -7.14 -2.71 -4.17
N ASP A 55 -8.11 -1.96 -3.67
CA ASP A 55 -9.19 -1.38 -4.47
C ASP A 55 -8.63 -0.39 -5.51
N TRP A 56 -7.64 0.43 -5.10
CA TRP A 56 -6.92 1.33 -5.99
C TRP A 56 -6.21 0.59 -7.13
N LEU A 57 -5.48 -0.48 -6.83
CA LEU A 57 -4.80 -1.30 -7.84
C LEU A 57 -5.80 -1.95 -8.82
N ARG A 58 -6.96 -2.39 -8.33
CA ARG A 58 -8.01 -2.95 -9.19
C ARG A 58 -8.60 -1.92 -10.12
N GLU A 59 -8.89 -0.72 -9.61
CA GLU A 59 -9.40 0.37 -10.44
C GLU A 59 -8.41 0.71 -11.57
N VAL A 60 -7.11 0.79 -11.27
CA VAL A 60 -6.10 1.01 -12.32
C VAL A 60 -6.07 -0.15 -13.32
N ALA A 61 -6.10 -1.40 -12.86
CA ALA A 61 -6.07 -2.58 -13.73
C ALA A 61 -7.26 -2.64 -14.70
N GLU A 62 -8.41 -2.12 -14.30
CA GLU A 62 -9.61 -1.99 -15.13
C GLU A 62 -9.55 -0.80 -16.11
N GLY A 63 -8.44 -0.05 -16.11
CA GLY A 63 -8.25 1.16 -16.93
C GLY A 63 -8.91 2.40 -16.35
N GLY A 64 -9.26 2.37 -15.06
CA GLY A 64 -9.78 3.51 -14.33
C GLY A 64 -8.73 4.59 -14.05
N SER A 65 -9.16 5.64 -13.36
CA SER A 65 -8.33 6.81 -13.05
C SER A 65 -8.53 7.23 -11.60
N PRO A 66 -8.11 6.40 -10.63
CA PRO A 66 -8.30 6.70 -9.22
C PRO A 66 -7.53 7.94 -8.82
N GLU A 67 -8.03 8.63 -7.79
CA GLU A 67 -7.30 9.73 -7.17
C GLU A 67 -6.01 9.25 -6.49
N GLU A 68 -5.16 10.19 -6.11
CA GLU A 68 -3.95 9.89 -5.34
C GLU A 68 -4.33 9.21 -4.01
N LEU A 69 -3.71 8.07 -3.74
CA LEU A 69 -3.87 7.32 -2.50
C LEU A 69 -2.76 7.69 -1.51
N ARG A 70 -3.17 8.21 -0.36
CA ARG A 70 -2.31 8.59 0.77
C ARG A 70 -2.81 7.88 2.03
N PHE A 71 -1.89 7.55 2.92
CA PHE A 71 -2.20 6.83 4.15
C PHE A 71 -1.99 7.70 5.40
N THR A 72 -2.47 7.19 6.53
CA THR A 72 -2.35 7.81 7.84
C THR A 72 -0.89 7.99 8.23
N GLU A 73 -0.06 6.96 8.02
CA GLU A 73 1.39 7.08 8.10
C GLU A 73 1.91 7.52 6.72
N PRO A 74 2.45 8.74 6.56
CA PRO A 74 2.78 9.32 5.25
C PRO A 74 4.07 8.76 4.63
N ASN A 75 4.40 7.50 4.91
CA ASN A 75 5.61 6.83 4.46
C ASN A 75 5.60 6.47 2.98
N VAL A 76 4.43 6.13 2.44
CA VAL A 76 4.26 5.84 1.00
C VAL A 76 2.98 6.50 0.49
N ALA A 77 2.99 6.95 -0.77
CA ALA A 77 1.79 7.35 -1.49
C ALA A 77 1.83 6.85 -2.94
N PHE A 78 0.65 6.62 -3.51
CA PHE A 78 0.47 6.12 -4.88
C PHE A 78 -0.33 7.13 -5.70
N ALA A 79 0.13 7.43 -6.89
CA ALA A 79 -0.61 8.21 -7.87
C ALA A 79 -0.57 7.52 -9.23
N LEU A 80 -1.58 7.80 -10.05
CA LEU A 80 -1.61 7.41 -11.45
C LEU A 80 -1.26 8.64 -12.30
N ASP A 81 -0.16 8.57 -13.04
CA ASP A 81 0.29 9.66 -13.90
C ASP A 81 -0.42 9.61 -15.25
N GLU A 82 -0.44 8.42 -15.84
CA GLU A 82 -1.04 8.15 -17.15
C GLU A 82 -1.62 6.74 -17.17
N SER A 83 -2.73 6.55 -17.88
CA SER A 83 -3.31 5.24 -18.16
C SER A 83 -3.86 5.20 -19.58
N ASN A 84 -3.59 4.11 -20.29
CA ASN A 84 -4.05 3.87 -21.64
C ASN A 84 -4.24 2.35 -21.86
N PRO A 85 -4.79 1.91 -23.01
CA PRO A 85 -5.01 0.48 -23.26
C PRO A 85 -3.75 -0.40 -23.26
N GLU A 86 -2.55 0.16 -23.41
CA GLU A 86 -1.27 -0.56 -23.38
C GLU A 86 -0.71 -0.69 -21.95
N GLY A 87 -1.08 0.18 -21.02
CA GLY A 87 -0.59 0.17 -19.65
C GLY A 87 -0.86 1.43 -18.84
N ALA A 88 -0.25 1.47 -17.65
CA ALA A 88 -0.34 2.57 -16.69
C ALA A 88 1.05 2.98 -16.19
N ALA A 89 1.21 4.26 -15.91
CA ALA A 89 2.38 4.84 -15.25
C ALA A 89 2.02 5.14 -13.79
N LEU A 90 2.45 4.29 -12.87
CA LEU A 90 2.19 4.45 -11.44
C LEU A 90 3.34 5.21 -10.78
N ARG A 91 3.04 6.34 -10.16
CA ARG A 91 3.99 7.11 -9.38
C ARG A 91 3.94 6.68 -7.92
N LEU A 92 5.07 6.24 -7.39
CA LEU A 92 5.23 5.91 -5.97
C LEU A 92 6.13 6.97 -5.32
N MET A 93 5.64 7.56 -4.24
CA MET A 93 6.34 8.58 -3.46
C MET A 93 6.67 8.01 -2.08
N PHE A 94 7.85 8.33 -1.56
CA PHE A 94 8.36 7.81 -0.29
C PHE A 94 8.74 8.95 0.64
N SER A 95 8.43 8.81 1.92
CA SER A 95 8.81 9.74 2.98
C SER A 95 9.33 9.00 4.21
N ASN A 96 9.95 9.75 5.12
CA ASN A 96 10.43 9.29 6.43
C ASN A 96 11.18 7.94 6.37
N GLU A 97 10.78 6.94 7.17
CA GLU A 97 11.43 5.63 7.29
C GLU A 97 11.35 4.76 6.03
N SER A 98 10.49 5.13 5.07
CA SER A 98 10.38 4.45 3.77
C SER A 98 11.18 5.11 2.66
N ALA A 99 11.71 6.32 2.89
CA ALA A 99 12.55 7.00 1.93
C ALA A 99 13.97 6.39 1.88
N PRO A 100 14.59 6.33 0.69
CA PRO A 100 16.02 6.02 0.60
C PRO A 100 16.87 7.07 1.34
N GLU A 101 18.12 6.70 1.68
CA GLU A 101 19.08 7.68 2.16
C GLU A 101 19.24 8.83 1.15
N GLU A 102 19.27 10.08 1.64
CA GLU A 102 19.40 11.25 0.77
C GLU A 102 20.81 11.34 0.17
N THR A 103 20.87 11.19 -1.14
CA THR A 103 22.08 11.36 -1.97
C THR A 103 21.74 12.26 -3.16
N SER A 104 22.76 12.68 -3.92
CA SER A 104 22.53 13.44 -5.16
C SER A 104 21.78 12.64 -6.24
N GLU A 105 21.70 11.32 -6.11
CA GLU A 105 21.03 10.42 -7.06
C GLU A 105 19.65 9.97 -6.57
N THR A 106 19.25 10.39 -5.37
CA THR A 106 18.01 9.97 -4.75
C THR A 106 16.80 10.55 -5.48
N PRO A 107 15.90 9.71 -6.03
CA PRO A 107 14.71 10.17 -6.72
C PRO A 107 13.67 10.72 -5.71
N ALA A 108 12.93 11.76 -6.10
CA ALA A 108 11.79 12.24 -5.31
C ALA A 108 10.58 11.28 -5.36
N HIS A 109 10.49 10.48 -6.42
CA HIS A 109 9.48 9.45 -6.65
C HIS A 109 9.99 8.46 -7.70
N ILE A 110 9.37 7.29 -7.78
CA ILE A 110 9.60 6.34 -8.88
C ILE A 110 8.37 6.25 -9.76
N ILE A 111 8.58 5.98 -11.05
CA ILE A 111 7.51 5.71 -12.01
C ILE A 111 7.62 4.24 -12.44
N LEU A 112 6.58 3.47 -12.16
CA LEU A 112 6.42 2.10 -12.61
C LEU A 112 5.54 2.09 -13.86
N ASN A 113 6.17 1.87 -15.02
CA ASN A 113 5.43 1.64 -16.26
C ASN A 113 5.05 0.17 -16.33
N MET A 114 3.77 -0.14 -16.21
CA MET A 114 3.26 -1.50 -16.09
C MET A 114 2.15 -1.75 -17.11
N ALA A 115 2.09 -2.96 -17.66
CA ALA A 115 0.90 -3.36 -18.40
C ALA A 115 -0.27 -3.53 -17.42
N LEU A 116 -1.51 -3.27 -17.84
CA LEU A 116 -2.68 -3.40 -16.96
C LEU A 116 -2.81 -4.81 -16.35
N ARG A 117 -2.45 -5.86 -17.10
CA ARG A 117 -2.38 -7.25 -16.60
C ARG A 117 -1.36 -7.46 -15.48
N ASP A 118 -0.27 -6.69 -15.46
CA ASP A 118 0.77 -6.79 -14.45
C ASP A 118 0.31 -6.05 -13.18
N VAL A 119 -0.46 -4.96 -13.33
CA VAL A 119 -1.17 -4.30 -12.22
C VAL A 119 -2.23 -5.23 -11.63
N GLU A 120 -3.00 -5.92 -12.48
CA GLU A 120 -3.97 -6.95 -12.05
C GLU A 120 -3.29 -8.07 -11.27
N SER A 121 -2.16 -8.57 -11.76
CA SER A 121 -1.36 -9.61 -11.08
C SER A 121 -0.85 -9.12 -9.73
N ALA A 122 -0.35 -7.88 -9.65
CA ALA A 122 0.07 -7.28 -8.38
C ALA A 122 -1.11 -7.14 -7.39
N ALA A 123 -2.31 -6.81 -7.89
CA ALA A 123 -3.52 -6.76 -7.08
C ALA A 123 -3.96 -8.16 -6.60
N ASP A 124 -3.77 -9.21 -7.40
CA ASP A 124 -4.04 -10.60 -7.01
C ASP A 124 -3.08 -11.08 -5.92
N GLU A 125 -1.78 -10.78 -6.07
CA GLU A 125 -0.74 -11.10 -5.08
C GLU A 125 -1.03 -10.38 -3.75
N TRP A 126 -1.29 -9.08 -3.81
CA TRP A 126 -1.63 -8.27 -2.63
C TRP A 126 -2.90 -8.77 -1.93
N ALA A 127 -3.96 -9.08 -2.70
CA ALA A 127 -5.18 -9.68 -2.16
C ALA A 127 -4.90 -11.03 -1.49
N SER A 128 -3.99 -11.84 -2.04
CA SER A 128 -3.63 -13.13 -1.48
C SER A 128 -3.00 -13.00 -0.09
N GLU A 129 -2.10 -12.03 0.08
CA GLU A 129 -1.47 -11.74 1.37
C GLU A 129 -2.47 -11.17 2.38
N LEU A 130 -3.29 -10.21 1.94
CA LEU A 130 -4.28 -9.52 2.77
C LEU A 130 -5.32 -10.47 3.39
N ARG A 131 -5.58 -11.63 2.78
CA ARG A 131 -6.49 -12.66 3.36
C ARG A 131 -6.11 -13.10 4.78
N SER A 132 -4.84 -13.00 5.15
CA SER A 132 -4.37 -13.34 6.51
C SER A 132 -4.64 -12.24 7.53
N TYR A 133 -5.09 -11.06 7.09
CA TYR A 133 -5.21 -9.84 7.89
C TYR A 133 -6.61 -9.24 7.70
N PRO A 134 -7.64 -9.79 8.37
CA PRO A 134 -9.02 -9.40 8.13
C PRO A 134 -9.27 -7.93 8.52
N VAL A 135 -9.96 -7.22 7.65
CA VAL A 135 -10.42 -5.85 7.91
C VAL A 135 -11.51 -5.87 9.00
N PRO A 136 -11.37 -5.12 10.10
CA PRO A 136 -12.41 -5.02 11.12
C PRO A 136 -13.71 -4.51 10.49
N ARG A 137 -14.81 -5.23 10.73
CA ARG A 137 -16.14 -4.74 10.34
C ARG A 137 -16.48 -3.53 11.20
N ARG A 138 -16.72 -2.37 10.58
CA ARG A 138 -17.38 -1.25 11.28
C ARG A 138 -18.72 -1.74 11.83
N ARG A 139 -18.80 -1.91 13.14
CA ARG A 139 -20.07 -2.13 13.82
C ARG A 139 -20.69 -0.76 14.04
N PHE A 140 -21.67 -0.39 13.21
CA PHE A 140 -22.53 0.74 13.56
C PHE A 140 -23.25 0.38 14.86
N PRO A 141 -23.25 1.24 15.90
CA PRO A 141 -24.18 1.06 16.99
C PRO A 141 -25.59 1.15 16.40
N ASN A 142 -26.39 0.09 16.57
CA ASN A 142 -27.81 0.15 16.26
C ASN A 142 -28.38 1.36 16.99
N GLY A 143 -28.87 2.36 16.23
CA GLY A 143 -29.51 3.53 16.79
C GLY A 143 -30.66 3.09 17.70
N THR A 144 -30.59 3.51 18.97
CA THR A 144 -31.71 3.50 19.92
C THR A 144 -32.52 4.76 19.76
#